data_AF-A0A3A5VME3-F1
#
_entry.id   AF-A0A3A5VME3-F1
#
_cell.length_a   1.000
_cell.length_b   1.000
_cell.length_c   1.000
_cell.angle_alpha   90.00
_cell.angle_beta   90.00
_cell.angle_gamma   90.00
#
_symmetry.space_group_name_H-M   'P 1'
#
loop_
_entity.id
_entity.type
_entity.pdbx_description
1 polymer ?
#
loop_
_entity_poly.entity_id
_entity_poly.type
_entity_poly.pdbx_seq_one_letter_code
_entity_poly.pdbx_strand_id
1 'polypeptide(L)'
;MPPQPWNDVVWEDPNGGSVIVHGTMPTVVYPNAMRPRATWHGLALLESPDVVDLWVQEELDEAESYGVNLTHALLSGGAFAKYVEGLSTLEDLQGGRFPDPEPRRLQRNADRHNRPVFFIEPLADDEDWGDYLTQEARAVSHWKKLLGMIRVGKRWKKSVKRHLFDAHPPPKGQSVDYSTAGVLAAAWWELSEWLSTPALAERRDARYASRIRGALASLRKTEGKEATLLLVVHRPHVSALVSALEANSNPEEISSTATDSTHMEEE
;
A
#
# COMPACT_ATOMS: atom_id res chain seq x y z
N MET A 1 13.95 -0.36 10.79
CA MET A 1 12.64 -1.01 11.02
C MET A 1 12.94 -2.44 11.38
N PRO A 2 12.17 -3.09 12.27
CA PRO A 2 12.37 -4.50 12.55
C PRO A 2 12.15 -5.33 11.26
N PRO A 3 12.85 -6.47 11.12
CA PRO A 3 12.62 -7.38 10.01
C PRO A 3 11.18 -7.89 10.00
N GLN A 4 10.58 -7.99 8.81
CA GLN A 4 9.19 -8.43 8.66
C GLN A 4 9.09 -9.84 8.07
N PRO A 5 8.31 -10.74 8.70
CA PRO A 5 8.06 -12.08 8.18
C PRO A 5 7.28 -12.03 6.86
N TRP A 6 7.39 -13.07 6.03
CA TRP A 6 6.65 -13.18 4.76
C TRP A 6 5.17 -13.47 4.92
N ASN A 7 4.76 -13.88 6.12
CA ASN A 7 3.37 -14.15 6.45
C ASN A 7 2.62 -12.85 6.76
N ASP A 8 1.33 -12.86 6.47
CA ASP A 8 0.42 -11.78 6.87
C ASP A 8 0.39 -11.64 8.40
N VAL A 9 0.32 -10.40 8.88
CA VAL A 9 0.15 -10.11 10.30
C VAL A 9 -1.34 -10.05 10.60
N VAL A 10 -1.78 -10.74 11.65
CA VAL A 10 -3.18 -10.66 12.11
C VAL A 10 -3.23 -9.78 13.35
N TRP A 11 -4.01 -8.71 13.28
CA TRP A 11 -4.31 -7.85 14.41
C TRP A 11 -5.75 -8.06 14.86
N GLU A 12 -5.95 -8.27 16.16
CA GLU A 12 -7.27 -8.50 16.77
C GLU A 12 -7.80 -7.19 17.37
N ASP A 13 -8.99 -6.75 16.95
CA ASP A 13 -9.59 -5.54 17.50
C ASP A 13 -10.14 -5.82 18.91
N PRO A 14 -9.86 -4.98 19.92
CA PRO A 14 -10.48 -5.10 21.25
C PRO A 14 -12.01 -5.15 21.23
N ASN A 15 -12.65 -4.58 20.20
CA ASN A 15 -14.10 -4.58 20.00
C ASN A 15 -14.62 -5.81 19.22
N GLY A 16 -13.75 -6.76 18.87
CA GLY A 16 -14.03 -7.99 18.13
C GLY A 16 -13.70 -7.91 16.64
N GLY A 17 -13.51 -9.05 15.98
CA GLY A 17 -13.04 -9.12 14.59
C GLY A 17 -11.53 -8.89 14.44
N SER A 18 -11.03 -9.19 13.25
CA SER A 18 -9.60 -9.19 12.95
C SER A 18 -9.27 -8.43 11.67
N VAL A 19 -8.05 -7.90 11.61
CA VAL A 19 -7.46 -7.30 10.41
C VAL A 19 -6.30 -8.18 9.97
N ILE A 20 -6.38 -8.71 8.76
CA ILE A 20 -5.28 -9.43 8.10
C ILE A 20 -4.48 -8.40 7.31
N VAL A 21 -3.31 -8.04 7.82
CA VAL A 21 -2.41 -7.06 7.21
C VAL A 21 -1.52 -7.76 6.19
N HIS A 22 -1.87 -7.59 4.92
CA HIS A 22 -1.18 -8.17 3.78
C HIS A 22 -0.13 -7.22 3.20
N GLY A 23 1.14 -7.58 3.39
CA GLY A 23 2.30 -6.80 2.95
C GLY A 23 2.63 -6.99 1.46
N THR A 24 2.36 -5.99 0.63
CA THR A 24 2.63 -5.98 -0.81
C THR A 24 3.93 -5.25 -1.17
N MET A 25 4.49 -5.54 -2.34
CA MET A 25 5.57 -4.77 -2.94
C MET A 25 5.02 -4.14 -4.22
N PRO A 26 5.07 -2.80 -4.36
CA PRO A 26 4.44 -2.14 -5.49
C PRO A 26 4.95 -2.70 -6.82
N THR A 27 4.05 -2.92 -7.78
CA THR A 27 4.38 -3.34 -9.15
C THR A 27 4.97 -4.76 -9.27
N VAL A 28 4.97 -5.55 -8.19
CA VAL A 28 5.50 -6.93 -8.17
C VAL A 28 4.35 -7.93 -8.16
N VAL A 29 4.33 -8.86 -9.11
CA VAL A 29 3.34 -9.94 -9.14
C VAL A 29 3.65 -10.96 -8.05
N TYR A 30 2.71 -11.19 -7.14
CA TYR A 30 2.88 -12.21 -6.12
C TYR A 30 2.50 -13.60 -6.62
N PRO A 31 3.31 -14.63 -6.34
CA PRO A 31 2.96 -16.01 -6.59
C PRO A 31 1.90 -16.48 -5.58
N ASN A 32 1.16 -17.53 -5.91
CA ASN A 32 0.12 -18.10 -5.04
C ASN A 32 0.63 -18.44 -3.62
N ALA A 33 1.91 -18.76 -3.47
CA ALA A 33 2.53 -19.06 -2.19
C ALA A 33 2.56 -17.84 -1.23
N MET A 34 2.55 -16.63 -1.77
CA MET A 34 2.65 -15.36 -1.03
C MET A 34 1.33 -14.60 -0.93
N ARG A 35 0.24 -15.11 -1.53
CA ARG A 35 -1.08 -14.47 -1.50
C ARG A 35 -1.84 -14.84 -0.22
N PRO A 36 -2.76 -13.97 0.26
CA PRO A 36 -3.61 -14.28 1.40
C PRO A 36 -4.42 -15.54 1.16
N ARG A 37 -4.44 -16.46 2.14
CA ARG A 37 -5.18 -17.74 2.07
C ARG A 37 -6.40 -17.79 2.97
N ALA A 38 -6.50 -16.88 3.93
CA ALA A 38 -7.61 -16.83 4.86
C ALA A 38 -8.88 -16.32 4.16
N THR A 39 -10.03 -16.72 4.70
CA THR A 39 -11.31 -16.10 4.35
C THR A 39 -11.35 -14.69 4.94
N TRP A 40 -11.88 -13.74 4.18
CA TRP A 40 -12.07 -12.36 4.59
C TRP A 40 -13.41 -11.84 4.09
N HIS A 41 -13.96 -10.87 4.80
CA HIS A 41 -15.32 -10.34 4.63
C HIS A 41 -15.33 -8.98 3.92
N GLY A 42 -14.27 -8.20 4.03
CA GLY A 42 -14.08 -6.95 3.28
C GLY A 42 -12.62 -6.67 2.97
N LEU A 43 -12.38 -5.74 2.03
CA LEU A 43 -11.06 -5.31 1.59
C LEU A 43 -10.82 -3.86 2.02
N ALA A 44 -9.65 -3.55 2.57
CA ALA A 44 -9.19 -2.19 2.83
C ALA A 44 -7.96 -1.89 1.98
N LEU A 45 -7.99 -0.74 1.31
CA LEU A 45 -6.91 -0.20 0.48
C LEU A 45 -6.46 1.13 1.06
N LEU A 46 -5.16 1.34 1.23
CA LEU A 46 -4.57 2.60 1.74
C LEU A 46 -4.48 3.68 0.66
N GLU A 47 -5.55 3.84 -0.11
CA GLU A 47 -5.65 4.74 -1.26
C GLU A 47 -6.98 5.50 -1.17
N SER A 48 -7.10 6.59 -1.93
CA SER A 48 -8.39 7.21 -2.23
C SER A 48 -9.17 6.37 -3.25
N PRO A 49 -10.52 6.50 -3.33
CA PRO A 49 -11.32 5.75 -4.31
C PRO A 49 -10.95 6.05 -5.77
N ASP A 50 -10.40 7.24 -6.06
CA ASP A 50 -9.99 7.66 -7.41
C ASP A 50 -8.91 6.75 -8.02
N VAL A 51 -8.20 5.96 -7.19
CA VAL A 51 -7.21 4.98 -7.64
C VAL A 51 -7.81 3.93 -8.59
N VAL A 52 -9.12 3.65 -8.48
CA VAL A 52 -9.78 2.66 -9.34
C VAL A 52 -9.84 3.15 -10.78
N ASP A 53 -10.17 4.42 -10.99
CA ASP A 53 -10.20 5.04 -12.32
C ASP A 53 -8.79 5.09 -12.91
N LEU A 54 -7.79 5.41 -12.07
CA LEU A 54 -6.37 5.33 -12.46
C LEU A 54 -6.01 3.92 -12.93
N TRP A 55 -6.36 2.87 -12.18
CA TRP A 55 -6.06 1.49 -12.57
C TRP A 55 -6.75 1.08 -13.86
N VAL A 56 -7.99 1.53 -14.09
CA VAL A 56 -8.70 1.29 -15.35
C VAL A 56 -7.97 1.97 -16.50
N GLN A 57 -7.53 3.22 -16.32
CA GLN A 57 -6.74 3.92 -17.32
C GLN A 57 -5.39 3.23 -17.58
N GLU A 58 -4.66 2.83 -16.54
CA GLU A 58 -3.40 2.10 -16.68
C GLU A 58 -3.59 0.78 -17.44
N GLU A 59 -4.70 0.06 -17.21
CA GLU A 59 -5.06 -1.14 -17.97
C GLU A 59 -5.30 -0.85 -19.47
N LEU A 60 -5.95 0.27 -19.80
CA LEU A 60 -6.14 0.71 -21.18
C LEU A 60 -4.82 1.08 -21.84
N ASP A 61 -3.99 1.84 -21.14
CA ASP A 61 -2.69 2.29 -21.62
C ASP A 61 -1.74 1.10 -21.86
N GLU A 62 -1.73 0.10 -20.98
CA GLU A 62 -0.96 -1.14 -21.18
C GLU A 62 -1.48 -1.99 -22.35
N ALA A 63 -2.79 -1.95 -22.62
CA ALA A 63 -3.38 -2.65 -23.76
C ALA A 63 -3.04 -1.96 -25.09
N GLU A 64 -2.97 -0.63 -25.11
CA GLU A 64 -2.57 0.15 -26.29
C GLU A 64 -1.05 0.11 -26.53
N SER A 65 -0.26 0.29 -25.49
CA SER A 65 1.20 0.35 -25.55
C SER A 65 1.83 -0.33 -24.33
N TYR A 66 2.06 -1.63 -24.45
CA TYR A 66 2.67 -2.44 -23.39
C TYR A 66 3.97 -1.82 -22.83
N GLY A 67 4.02 -1.63 -21.51
CA GLY A 67 5.15 -1.06 -20.78
C GLY A 67 5.20 0.48 -20.77
N VAL A 68 4.16 1.16 -21.25
CA VAL A 68 4.09 2.63 -21.23
C VAL A 68 4.11 3.18 -19.81
N ASN A 69 3.37 2.56 -18.87
CA ASN A 69 3.32 3.02 -17.49
C ASN A 69 4.64 2.76 -16.76
N LEU A 70 5.28 1.61 -17.03
CA LEU A 70 6.63 1.33 -16.55
C LEU A 70 7.63 2.37 -17.05
N THR A 71 7.56 2.71 -18.35
CA THR A 71 8.43 3.74 -18.95
C THR A 71 8.19 5.10 -18.30
N HIS A 72 6.93 5.48 -18.11
CA HIS A 72 6.57 6.71 -17.40
C HIS A 72 7.11 6.73 -15.96
N ALA A 73 6.96 5.63 -15.22
CA ALA A 73 7.49 5.50 -13.86
C ALA A 73 9.03 5.66 -13.83
N LEU A 74 9.75 5.08 -14.79
CA LEU A 74 11.21 5.24 -14.90
C LEU A 74 11.61 6.70 -15.22
N LEU A 75 10.84 7.38 -16.06
CA LEU A 75 11.08 8.78 -16.44
C LEU A 75 10.73 9.78 -15.34
N SER A 76 9.79 9.44 -14.45
CA SER A 76 9.34 10.31 -13.34
C SER A 76 10.46 10.69 -12.35
N GLY A 77 11.53 9.88 -12.28
CA GLY A 77 12.67 10.10 -11.40
C GLY A 77 12.36 9.80 -9.91
N GLY A 78 13.14 10.42 -9.02
CA GLY A 78 12.96 10.23 -7.57
C GLY A 78 13.33 8.84 -7.05
N ALA A 79 12.80 8.48 -5.88
CA ALA A 79 13.07 7.20 -5.23
C ALA A 79 12.30 6.04 -5.89
N PHE A 80 11.08 6.30 -6.40
CA PHE A 80 10.26 5.27 -7.03
C PHE A 80 10.85 4.83 -8.38
N ALA A 81 11.35 5.74 -9.22
CA ALA A 81 12.04 5.34 -10.45
C ALA A 81 13.25 4.43 -10.15
N LYS A 82 14.00 4.68 -9.07
CA LYS A 82 15.13 3.82 -8.66
C LYS A 82 14.70 2.44 -8.18
N TYR A 83 13.55 2.38 -7.52
CA TYR A 83 12.93 1.14 -7.11
C TYR A 83 12.55 0.29 -8.32
N VAL A 84 11.81 0.88 -9.26
CA VAL A 84 11.35 0.21 -10.47
C VAL A 84 12.50 -0.14 -11.42
N GLU A 85 13.52 0.72 -11.53
CA GLU A 85 14.79 0.42 -12.22
C GLU A 85 15.45 -0.81 -11.60
N GLY A 86 15.54 -0.87 -10.26
CA GLY A 86 16.07 -2.03 -9.55
C GLY A 86 15.26 -3.31 -9.79
N LEU A 87 13.93 -3.23 -9.72
CA LEU A 87 13.06 -4.38 -10.02
C LEU A 87 13.25 -4.91 -11.44
N SER A 88 13.48 -4.02 -12.41
CA SER A 88 13.68 -4.39 -13.81
C SER A 88 14.98 -5.15 -14.06
N THR A 89 15.89 -5.19 -13.08
CA THR A 89 17.13 -5.99 -13.13
C THR A 89 16.98 -7.40 -12.55
N LEU A 90 15.84 -7.72 -11.95
CA LEU A 90 15.56 -9.02 -11.35
C LEU A 90 14.92 -9.94 -12.40
N GLU A 91 15.55 -11.08 -12.66
CA GLU A 91 15.16 -11.98 -13.76
C GLU A 91 14.12 -13.02 -13.31
N ASP A 92 14.13 -13.40 -12.04
CA ASP A 92 13.33 -14.51 -11.51
C ASP A 92 12.06 -14.04 -10.78
N LEU A 93 11.60 -12.81 -11.06
CA LEU A 93 10.29 -12.30 -10.67
C LEU A 93 9.68 -11.41 -11.75
N GLN A 94 8.36 -11.22 -11.68
CA GLN A 94 7.65 -10.28 -12.56
C GLN A 94 7.45 -8.96 -11.82
N GLY A 95 8.35 -8.00 -12.05
CA GLY A 95 8.31 -6.64 -11.51
C GLY A 95 7.90 -5.60 -12.56
N GLY A 96 7.63 -4.37 -12.14
CA GLY A 96 7.30 -3.26 -13.05
C GLY A 96 5.94 -3.40 -13.74
N ARG A 97 4.99 -4.10 -13.11
CA ARG A 97 3.62 -4.25 -13.62
C ARG A 97 2.73 -3.10 -13.16
N PHE A 98 1.93 -2.59 -14.09
CA PHE A 98 0.92 -1.57 -13.87
C PHE A 98 -0.42 -2.06 -14.45
N PRO A 99 -1.57 -1.76 -13.80
CA PRO A 99 -1.67 -1.27 -12.42
C PRO A 99 -0.99 -2.20 -11.42
N ASP A 100 -0.78 -1.74 -10.17
CA ASP A 100 -0.16 -2.55 -9.12
C ASP A 100 -0.92 -3.90 -9.00
N PRO A 101 -0.27 -5.03 -9.32
CA PRO A 101 -0.97 -6.27 -9.62
C PRO A 101 -1.70 -6.85 -8.41
N GLU A 102 -1.17 -6.72 -7.20
CA GLU A 102 -1.82 -7.31 -6.01
C GLU A 102 -3.02 -6.50 -5.51
N PRO A 103 -2.93 -5.18 -5.27
CA PRO A 103 -4.09 -4.36 -4.93
C PRO A 103 -5.22 -4.48 -5.96
N ARG A 104 -4.90 -4.35 -7.26
CA ARG A 104 -5.91 -4.46 -8.33
C ARG A 104 -6.55 -5.84 -8.40
N ARG A 105 -5.76 -6.91 -8.24
CA ARG A 105 -6.28 -8.28 -8.21
C ARG A 105 -7.22 -8.52 -7.03
N LEU A 106 -6.87 -8.01 -5.85
CA LEU A 106 -7.69 -8.14 -4.64
C LEU A 106 -8.99 -7.33 -4.77
N GLN A 107 -8.92 -6.12 -5.32
CA GLN A 107 -10.10 -5.30 -5.61
C GLN A 107 -11.05 -6.03 -6.56
N ARG A 108 -10.58 -6.52 -7.71
CA ARG A 108 -11.39 -7.34 -8.62
C ARG A 108 -11.96 -8.60 -7.97
N ASN A 109 -11.22 -9.21 -7.03
CA ASN A 109 -11.71 -10.36 -6.29
C ASN A 109 -12.83 -9.96 -5.32
N ALA A 110 -12.71 -8.81 -4.65
CA ALA A 110 -13.76 -8.27 -3.81
C ALA A 110 -15.04 -8.03 -4.62
N ASP A 111 -14.94 -7.36 -5.76
CA ASP A 111 -16.06 -7.08 -6.66
C ASP A 111 -16.77 -8.36 -7.11
N ARG A 112 -16.00 -9.35 -7.59
CA ARG A 112 -16.55 -10.63 -8.05
C ARG A 112 -17.34 -11.37 -6.97
N HIS A 113 -16.98 -11.16 -5.71
CA HIS A 113 -17.60 -11.83 -4.56
C HIS A 113 -18.52 -10.90 -3.76
N ASN A 114 -18.85 -9.71 -4.29
CA ASN A 114 -19.68 -8.70 -3.62
C ASN A 114 -19.20 -8.38 -2.19
N ARG A 115 -17.89 -8.30 -2.00
CA ARG A 115 -17.30 -7.90 -0.72
C ARG A 115 -17.08 -6.39 -0.70
N PRO A 116 -17.44 -5.69 0.39
CA PRO A 116 -17.21 -4.26 0.50
C PRO A 116 -15.72 -3.91 0.39
N VAL A 117 -15.43 -2.84 -0.34
CA VAL A 117 -14.09 -2.25 -0.46
C VAL A 117 -14.10 -0.91 0.28
N PHE A 118 -13.13 -0.74 1.17
CA PHE A 118 -12.95 0.45 1.99
C PHE A 118 -11.66 1.17 1.56
N PHE A 119 -11.81 2.43 1.12
CA PHE A 119 -10.70 3.31 0.76
C PHE A 119 -10.29 4.12 1.99
N ILE A 120 -9.16 3.72 2.59
CA ILE A 120 -8.74 4.19 3.91
C ILE A 120 -8.18 5.61 3.84
N GLU A 121 -7.69 6.08 2.70
CA GLU A 121 -7.33 7.48 2.57
C GLU A 121 -8.61 8.36 2.59
N PRO A 122 -8.65 9.42 3.39
CA PRO A 122 -9.71 10.42 3.29
C PRO A 122 -9.74 11.07 1.90
N LEU A 123 -10.92 11.55 1.51
CA LEU A 123 -11.08 12.32 0.28
C LEU A 123 -10.42 13.71 0.42
N ALA A 124 -10.14 14.34 -0.72
CA ALA A 124 -9.51 15.66 -0.76
C ALA A 124 -10.38 16.79 -0.17
N ASP A 125 -11.68 16.55 0.02
CA ASP A 125 -12.63 17.47 0.64
C ASP A 125 -12.70 17.33 2.18
N ASP A 126 -12.02 16.35 2.78
CA ASP A 126 -11.82 16.27 4.23
C ASP A 126 -10.88 17.40 4.68
N GLU A 127 -11.37 18.32 5.51
CA GLU A 127 -10.62 19.52 5.93
C GLU A 127 -9.32 19.18 6.70
N ASP A 128 -9.36 18.17 7.58
CA ASP A 128 -8.18 17.75 8.36
C ASP A 128 -7.15 17.10 7.44
N TRP A 129 -7.61 16.27 6.50
CA TRP A 129 -6.75 15.63 5.51
C TRP A 129 -6.16 16.64 4.53
N GLY A 130 -6.94 17.62 4.07
CA GLY A 130 -6.47 18.71 3.21
C GLY A 130 -5.35 19.53 3.88
N ASP A 131 -5.46 19.80 5.18
CA ASP A 131 -4.37 20.39 5.95
C ASP A 131 -3.15 19.47 6.04
N TYR A 132 -3.34 18.17 6.30
CA TYR A 132 -2.25 17.18 6.27
C TYR A 132 -1.51 17.18 4.92
N LEU A 133 -2.23 17.07 3.80
CA LEU A 133 -1.67 17.09 2.44
C LEU A 133 -0.91 18.39 2.16
N THR A 134 -1.44 19.53 2.63
CA THR A 134 -0.76 20.83 2.52
C THR A 134 0.56 20.85 3.30
N GLN A 135 0.57 20.31 4.53
CA GLN A 135 1.78 20.24 5.34
C GLN A 135 2.80 19.26 4.77
N GLU A 136 2.35 18.13 4.22
CA GLU A 136 3.18 17.16 3.53
C GLU A 136 3.83 17.76 2.28
N ALA A 137 3.05 18.44 1.44
CA ALA A 137 3.57 19.15 0.27
C ALA A 137 4.64 20.18 0.65
N ARG A 138 4.44 20.94 1.74
CA ARG A 138 5.44 21.87 2.29
C ARG A 138 6.70 21.15 2.79
N ALA A 139 6.55 20.00 3.45
CA ALA A 139 7.68 19.22 3.95
C ALA A 139 8.54 18.68 2.80
N VAL A 140 7.91 18.09 1.79
CA VAL A 140 8.58 17.48 0.62
C VAL A 140 9.25 18.54 -0.26
N SER A 141 8.62 19.71 -0.43
CA SER A 141 9.14 20.83 -1.22
C SER A 141 10.16 21.71 -0.48
N HIS A 142 10.44 21.45 0.79
CA HIS A 142 11.35 22.27 1.57
C HIS A 142 12.77 22.28 0.95
N TRP A 143 13.39 23.45 0.81
CA TRP A 143 14.66 23.64 0.09
C TRP A 143 15.80 22.71 0.55
N LYS A 144 15.89 22.39 1.85
CA LYS A 144 16.86 21.41 2.39
C LYS A 144 16.66 20.01 1.83
N LYS A 145 15.41 19.58 1.59
CA LYS A 145 15.08 18.29 0.98
C LYS A 145 15.46 18.32 -0.50
N LEU A 146 15.09 19.39 -1.21
CA LEU A 146 15.45 19.59 -2.63
C LEU A 146 16.97 19.56 -2.85
N LEU A 147 17.76 20.25 -2.03
CA LEU A 147 19.23 20.14 -2.07
C LEU A 147 19.72 18.73 -1.70
N GLY A 148 19.04 18.07 -0.75
CA GLY A 148 19.30 16.69 -0.39
C GLY A 148 19.07 15.70 -1.54
N MET A 149 18.13 16.00 -2.45
CA MET A 149 17.81 15.17 -3.62
C MET A 149 18.95 15.11 -4.64
N ILE A 150 19.84 16.10 -4.69
CA ILE A 150 21.08 16.03 -5.50
C ILE A 150 21.92 14.80 -5.12
N ARG A 151 21.83 14.36 -3.85
CA ARG A 151 22.55 13.19 -3.32
C ARG A 151 21.66 11.94 -3.21
N VAL A 152 20.51 11.90 -3.90
CA VAL A 152 19.56 10.77 -3.81
C VAL A 152 20.23 9.44 -4.17
N GLY A 153 21.13 9.40 -5.15
CA GLY A 153 21.86 8.18 -5.51
C GLY A 153 22.75 7.64 -4.39
N LYS A 154 23.42 8.51 -3.62
CA LYS A 154 24.22 8.10 -2.47
C LYS A 154 23.34 7.62 -1.31
N ARG A 155 22.20 8.30 -1.09
CA ARG A 155 21.22 7.92 -0.07
C ARG A 155 20.58 6.57 -0.39
N TRP A 156 20.18 6.36 -1.64
CA TRP A 156 19.67 5.09 -2.17
C TRP A 156 20.62 3.94 -1.89
N LYS A 157 21.89 4.03 -2.34
CA LYS A 157 22.90 2.99 -2.10
C LYS A 157 23.10 2.70 -0.61
N LYS A 158 23.09 3.73 0.24
CA LYS A 158 23.21 3.59 1.70
C LYS A 158 22.00 2.86 2.28
N SER A 159 20.80 3.22 1.84
CA SER A 159 19.54 2.64 2.30
C SER A 159 19.43 1.16 1.88
N VAL A 160 19.67 0.84 0.60
CA VAL A 160 19.73 -0.55 0.09
C VAL A 160 20.73 -1.38 0.90
N LYS A 161 21.95 -0.88 1.11
CA LYS A 161 22.96 -1.60 1.91
C LYS A 161 22.50 -1.88 3.34
N ARG A 162 21.76 -0.97 3.96
CA ARG A 162 21.25 -1.15 5.31
C ARG A 162 20.18 -2.25 5.35
N HIS A 163 19.19 -2.16 4.45
CA HIS A 163 18.08 -3.11 4.40
C HIS A 163 18.49 -4.51 3.92
N LEU A 164 19.61 -4.63 3.20
CA LEU A 164 20.18 -5.94 2.83
C LEU A 164 20.46 -6.82 4.06
N PHE A 165 20.84 -6.25 5.19
CA PHE A 165 21.10 -7.01 6.42
C PHE A 165 19.82 -7.47 7.13
N ASP A 166 18.68 -6.87 6.81
CA ASP A 166 17.37 -7.20 7.37
C ASP A 166 16.55 -8.11 6.42
N ALA A 167 17.13 -8.49 5.28
CA ALA A 167 16.47 -9.26 4.24
C ALA A 167 16.18 -10.71 4.68
N HIS A 168 14.95 -11.17 4.43
CA HIS A 168 14.50 -12.51 4.81
C HIS A 168 14.31 -13.39 3.59
N PRO A 169 14.70 -14.68 3.62
CA PRO A 169 14.45 -15.58 2.52
C PRO A 169 12.93 -15.69 2.29
N PRO A 170 12.47 -15.66 1.03
CA PRO A 170 11.06 -15.77 0.71
C PRO A 170 10.53 -17.18 1.02
N PRO A 171 9.20 -17.39 0.95
CA PRO A 171 8.62 -18.71 1.20
C PRO A 171 9.30 -19.80 0.36
N LYS A 172 9.36 -21.02 0.93
CA LYS A 172 10.05 -22.14 0.29
C LYS A 172 9.61 -22.33 -1.16
N GLY A 173 10.57 -22.44 -2.06
CA GLY A 173 10.33 -22.64 -3.50
C GLY A 173 10.06 -21.35 -4.29
N GLN A 174 10.14 -20.18 -3.66
CA GLN A 174 10.13 -18.89 -4.37
C GLN A 174 11.56 -18.38 -4.63
N SER A 175 11.73 -17.57 -5.67
CA SER A 175 13.02 -16.98 -6.03
C SER A 175 13.54 -16.06 -4.93
N VAL A 176 14.85 -16.04 -4.71
CA VAL A 176 15.52 -15.07 -3.83
C VAL A 176 15.32 -13.62 -4.28
N ASP A 177 14.97 -13.38 -5.54
CA ASP A 177 14.68 -12.05 -6.07
C ASP A 177 13.54 -11.36 -5.34
N TYR A 178 12.57 -12.11 -4.76
CA TYR A 178 11.55 -11.50 -3.91
C TYR A 178 12.16 -10.85 -2.66
N SER A 179 13.21 -11.43 -2.07
CA SER A 179 13.95 -10.81 -0.97
C SER A 179 14.64 -9.53 -1.42
N THR A 180 15.27 -9.55 -2.59
CA THR A 180 15.88 -8.36 -3.20
C THR A 180 14.84 -7.28 -3.47
N ALA A 181 13.68 -7.61 -4.03
CA ALA A 181 12.56 -6.69 -4.20
C ALA A 181 12.08 -6.10 -2.88
N GLY A 182 12.05 -6.89 -1.80
CA GLY A 182 11.73 -6.42 -0.45
C GLY A 182 12.74 -5.39 0.07
N VAL A 183 14.03 -5.60 -0.17
CA VAL A 183 15.10 -4.64 0.15
C VAL A 183 14.92 -3.34 -0.64
N LEU A 184 14.63 -3.44 -1.94
CA LEU A 184 14.39 -2.27 -2.80
C LEU A 184 13.15 -1.49 -2.34
N ALA A 185 12.06 -2.19 -1.97
CA ALA A 185 10.83 -1.57 -1.48
C ALA A 185 11.07 -0.84 -0.15
N ALA A 186 11.83 -1.45 0.77
CA ALA A 186 12.20 -0.81 2.03
C ALA A 186 13.10 0.42 1.82
N ALA A 187 13.98 0.39 0.83
CA ALA A 187 14.82 1.54 0.49
C ALA A 187 14.03 2.69 -0.13
N TRP A 188 13.06 2.38 -0.98
CA TRP A 188 12.12 3.35 -1.52
C TRP A 188 11.30 4.00 -0.41
N TRP A 189 10.65 3.18 0.42
CA TRP A 189 9.81 3.66 1.51
C TRP A 189 10.58 4.55 2.49
N GLU A 190 11.80 4.17 2.87
CA GLU A 190 12.66 5.02 3.71
C GLU A 190 12.91 6.40 3.09
N LEU A 191 13.15 6.46 1.77
CA LEU A 191 13.38 7.74 1.10
C LEU A 191 12.10 8.56 0.99
N SER A 192 10.95 7.92 0.76
CA SER A 192 9.64 8.57 0.79
C SER A 192 9.36 9.18 2.17
N GLU A 193 9.54 8.40 3.24
CA GLU A 193 9.42 8.86 4.62
C GLU A 193 10.44 9.96 4.96
N TRP A 194 11.66 9.85 4.42
CA TRP A 194 12.67 10.90 4.58
C TRP A 194 12.27 12.21 3.91
N LEU A 195 11.45 12.21 2.86
CA LEU A 195 10.96 13.46 2.26
C LEU A 195 9.95 14.15 3.17
N SER A 196 9.10 13.37 3.83
CA SER A 196 8.14 13.84 4.83
C SER A 196 8.81 14.12 6.21
N THR A 197 8.01 14.12 7.28
CA THR A 197 8.48 14.26 8.67
C THR A 197 7.88 13.18 9.58
N PRO A 198 8.55 12.80 10.69
CA PRO A 198 8.02 11.80 11.61
C PRO A 198 6.64 12.15 12.17
N ALA A 199 6.38 13.44 12.46
CA ALA A 199 5.09 13.88 12.98
C ALA A 199 3.96 13.74 11.94
N LEU A 200 4.26 13.99 10.66
CA LEU A 200 3.31 13.78 9.58
C LEU A 200 3.05 12.28 9.35
N ALA A 201 4.10 11.45 9.37
CA ALA A 201 3.95 10.00 9.27
C ALA A 201 3.09 9.42 10.42
N GLU A 202 3.30 9.89 11.64
CA GLU A 202 2.49 9.51 12.80
C GLU A 202 1.02 9.95 12.65
N ARG A 203 0.77 11.18 12.18
CA ARG A 203 -0.60 11.67 11.90
C ARG A 203 -1.30 10.83 10.83
N ARG A 204 -0.60 10.51 9.73
CA ARG A 204 -1.10 9.64 8.65
C ARG A 204 -1.47 8.27 9.20
N ASP A 205 -0.55 7.62 9.89
CA ASP A 205 -0.72 6.25 10.37
C ASP A 205 -1.82 6.17 11.44
N ALA A 206 -1.95 7.19 12.30
CA ALA A 206 -3.03 7.29 13.27
C ALA A 206 -4.42 7.45 12.61
N ARG A 207 -4.53 8.27 11.56
CA ARG A 207 -5.76 8.45 10.78
C ARG A 207 -6.13 7.16 10.04
N TYR A 208 -5.16 6.52 9.39
CA TYR A 208 -5.36 5.24 8.72
C TYR A 208 -5.83 4.17 9.71
N ALA A 209 -5.19 4.04 10.87
CA ALA A 209 -5.62 3.10 11.90
C ALA A 209 -7.07 3.35 12.36
N SER A 210 -7.47 4.62 12.55
CA SER A 210 -8.84 4.99 12.93
C SER A 210 -9.87 4.54 11.88
N ARG A 211 -9.59 4.79 10.60
CA ARG A 211 -10.45 4.41 9.47
C ARG A 211 -10.48 2.92 9.20
N ILE A 212 -9.37 2.20 9.38
CA ILE A 212 -9.31 0.74 9.33
C ILE A 212 -10.22 0.12 10.40
N ARG A 213 -10.15 0.63 11.64
CA ARG A 213 -11.05 0.19 12.71
C ARG A 213 -12.51 0.56 12.42
N GLY A 214 -12.74 1.68 11.74
CA GLY A 214 -14.02 2.06 11.15
C GLY A 214 -14.59 1.04 10.17
N ALA A 215 -13.79 0.66 9.17
CA ALA A 215 -14.14 -0.35 8.18
C ALA A 215 -14.47 -1.69 8.84
N LEU A 216 -13.65 -2.12 9.81
CA LEU A 216 -13.92 -3.32 10.58
C LEU A 216 -15.22 -3.18 11.41
N ALA A 217 -15.47 -2.03 12.02
CA ALA A 217 -16.72 -1.77 12.73
C ALA A 217 -17.95 -1.84 11.81
N SER A 218 -17.82 -1.39 10.56
CA SER A 218 -18.86 -1.54 9.55
C SER A 218 -19.13 -3.03 9.23
N LEU A 219 -18.07 -3.82 9.00
CA LEU A 219 -18.19 -5.28 8.78
C LEU A 219 -18.81 -6.02 9.97
N ARG A 220 -18.51 -5.60 11.21
CA ARG A 220 -19.11 -6.20 12.41
C ARG A 220 -20.64 -6.08 12.45
N LYS A 221 -21.23 -5.11 11.73
CA LYS A 221 -22.69 -4.95 11.66
C LYS A 221 -23.35 -6.17 10.97
N THR A 222 -22.65 -6.84 10.04
CA THR A 222 -23.16 -8.04 9.34
C THR A 222 -22.53 -9.33 9.85
N GLU A 223 -21.21 -9.35 10.06
CA GLU A 223 -20.46 -10.58 10.38
C GLU A 223 -20.26 -10.80 11.89
N GLY A 224 -20.68 -9.84 12.73
CA GLY A 224 -20.47 -9.91 14.17
C GLY A 224 -18.99 -9.93 14.57
N LYS A 225 -18.64 -10.71 15.60
CA LYS A 225 -17.25 -10.79 16.12
C LYS A 225 -16.28 -11.54 15.21
N GLU A 226 -16.78 -12.22 14.19
CA GLU A 226 -15.97 -12.96 13.21
C GLU A 226 -15.62 -12.09 12.00
N ALA A 227 -15.96 -10.80 12.01
CA ALA A 227 -15.60 -9.86 10.96
C ALA A 227 -14.09 -9.90 10.68
N THR A 228 -13.71 -9.98 9.41
CA THR A 228 -12.31 -10.09 8.98
C THR A 228 -12.09 -9.12 7.84
N LEU A 229 -11.24 -8.13 8.07
CA LEU A 229 -10.85 -7.14 7.07
C LEU A 229 -9.49 -7.53 6.50
N LEU A 230 -9.40 -7.72 5.18
CA LEU A 230 -8.12 -7.86 4.50
C LEU A 230 -7.59 -6.46 4.19
N LEU A 231 -6.46 -6.09 4.78
CA LEU A 231 -5.83 -4.79 4.61
C LEU A 231 -4.59 -4.92 3.72
N VAL A 232 -4.53 -4.17 2.63
CA VAL A 232 -3.37 -4.12 1.73
C VAL A 232 -2.46 -2.98 2.15
N VAL A 233 -1.19 -3.30 2.41
CA VAL A 233 -0.19 -2.33 2.88
C VAL A 233 1.12 -2.60 2.18
N HIS A 234 1.86 -1.55 1.80
CA HIS A 234 3.24 -1.77 1.38
C HIS A 234 4.03 -2.41 2.52
N ARG A 235 4.71 -3.52 2.23
CA ARG A 235 5.49 -4.29 3.19
C ARG A 235 6.30 -3.41 4.16
N PRO A 236 7.15 -2.47 3.73
CA PRO A 236 7.91 -1.64 4.69
C PRO A 236 7.06 -0.78 5.65
N HIS A 237 5.79 -0.53 5.35
CA HIS A 237 4.87 0.23 6.20
C HIS A 237 4.11 -0.62 7.24
N VAL A 238 4.01 -1.94 7.04
CA VAL A 238 3.22 -2.87 7.87
C VAL A 238 3.47 -2.68 9.37
N SER A 239 4.74 -2.64 9.81
CA SER A 239 5.05 -2.51 11.25
C SER A 239 4.55 -1.20 11.85
N ALA A 240 4.66 -0.08 11.14
CA ALA A 240 4.22 1.21 11.67
C ALA A 240 2.69 1.25 11.75
N LEU A 241 2.00 0.71 10.76
CA LEU A 241 0.55 0.65 10.74
C LEU A 241 -0.02 -0.30 11.80
N VAL A 242 0.59 -1.46 12.03
CA VAL A 242 0.21 -2.36 13.12
C VAL A 242 0.38 -1.67 14.47
N SER A 243 1.50 -0.98 14.70
CA SER A 243 1.69 -0.19 15.92
C SER A 243 0.65 0.94 16.07
N ALA A 244 0.25 1.57 14.97
CA ALA A 244 -0.82 2.56 14.98
C ALA A 244 -2.18 1.94 15.32
N LEU A 245 -2.50 0.74 14.81
CA LEU A 245 -3.70 -0.02 15.17
C LEU A 245 -3.72 -0.40 16.66
N GLU A 246 -2.59 -0.85 17.21
CA GLU A 246 -2.43 -1.16 18.63
C GLU A 246 -2.63 0.07 19.53
N ALA A 247 -2.13 1.24 19.11
CA ALA A 247 -2.25 2.49 19.86
C ALA A 247 -3.61 3.16 19.72
N ASN A 248 -4.36 2.88 18.64
CA ASN A 248 -5.59 3.58 18.32
C ASN A 248 -6.79 2.98 19.07
N SER A 249 -7.48 3.80 19.87
CA SER A 249 -8.70 3.41 20.61
C SER A 249 -10.01 3.80 19.93
N ASN A 250 -10.00 4.68 18.92
CA ASN A 250 -11.21 5.31 18.37
C ASN A 250 -11.41 4.96 16.88
N PRO A 251 -12.44 4.16 16.54
CA PRO A 251 -12.81 3.95 15.14
C PRO A 251 -13.43 5.22 14.55
N GLU A 252 -13.05 5.55 13.32
CA GLU A 252 -13.67 6.61 12.52
C GLU A 252 -14.67 5.98 11.55
N GLU A 253 -15.88 6.52 11.47
CA GLU A 253 -16.87 6.00 10.52
C GLU A 253 -16.45 6.22 9.07
N ILE A 254 -16.61 5.18 8.26
CA ILE A 254 -16.28 5.18 6.84
C ILE A 254 -17.32 4.36 6.07
N SER A 255 -17.69 4.86 4.89
CA SER A 255 -18.49 4.12 3.92
C SER A 255 -17.60 3.23 3.05
N SER A 256 -18.02 1.99 2.84
CA SER A 256 -17.53 1.24 1.68
C SER A 256 -18.17 1.81 0.42
N THR A 257 -17.43 1.87 -0.68
CA THR A 257 -18.08 1.94 -1.99
C THR A 257 -18.79 0.60 -2.21
N ALA A 258 -20.11 0.63 -2.33
CA ALA A 258 -20.80 -0.49 -2.95
C ALA A 258 -20.26 -0.60 -4.37
N THR A 259 -19.77 -1.77 -4.75
CA THR A 259 -19.44 -2.05 -6.13
C THR A 259 -20.70 -1.92 -6.94
N ASP A 260 -20.80 -0.86 -7.75
CA ASP A 260 -21.88 -0.66 -8.69
C ASP A 260 -21.98 -1.90 -9.59
N SER A 261 -22.92 -2.78 -9.27
CA SER A 261 -23.44 -3.71 -10.24
C SER A 261 -24.37 -2.92 -11.17
N THR A 262 -23.82 -2.39 -12.26
CA THR A 262 -24.51 -1.99 -13.50
C THR A 262 -25.61 -0.91 -13.42
N HIS A 263 -25.38 0.22 -14.12
CA HIS A 263 -26.33 1.13 -14.79
C HIS A 263 -27.54 1.70 -14.00
N MET A 264 -27.58 3.03 -13.85
CA MET A 264 -28.75 3.91 -14.11
C MET A 264 -28.22 5.33 -14.40
N GLU A 265 -28.21 5.75 -15.67
CA GLU A 265 -29.11 6.78 -16.22
C GLU A 265 -28.91 8.17 -15.59
N GLU A 266 -28.05 8.98 -16.23
CA GLU A 266 -28.13 10.44 -16.11
C GLU A 266 -29.28 10.92 -17.00
N GLU A 267 -30.31 11.51 -16.37
CA GLU A 267 -31.29 12.40 -17.02
C GLU A 267 -30.70 13.81 -17.25
#